data_AF-A0A9D6IAD6-F1
#
_entry.id   AF-A0A9D6IAD6-F1
#
_cell.length_a   1.000
_cell.length_b   1.000
_cell.length_c   1.000
_cell.angle_alpha   90.00
_cell.angle_beta   90.00
_cell.angle_gamma   90.00
#
_symmetry.space_group_name_H-M   'P 1'
#
loop_
_entity.id
_entity.type
_entity.pdbx_description
1 polymer ?
#
loop_
_entity_poly.entity_id
_entity_poly.type
_entity_poly.pdbx_seq_one_letter_code
_entity_poly.pdbx_strand_id
1 'polypeptide(L)'
;MNFENLYSIIAERKKAMPKNSYTVSLFRQGLDRIIQKLGEEAVEVVIAAKDKRKNKTIQEVADLFFIVTVLLVSKNITLQEIYEELGKRRTGKKNFTDTS
;
A
#
# COMPACT_ATOMS: atom_id res chain seq x y z
N MET A 1 10.27 -10.37 -5.67
CA MET A 1 9.19 -10.11 -4.69
C MET A 1 7.93 -9.77 -5.47
N ASN A 2 6.79 -10.40 -5.18
CA ASN A 2 5.48 -10.03 -5.73
C ASN A 2 4.52 -9.63 -4.58
N PHE A 3 3.30 -9.22 -4.90
CA PHE A 3 2.32 -8.80 -3.90
C PHE A 3 1.93 -9.94 -2.94
N GLU A 4 1.74 -11.16 -3.42
CA GLU A 4 1.41 -12.32 -2.56
C GLU A 4 2.49 -12.56 -1.49
N ASN A 5 3.76 -12.57 -1.90
CA ASN A 5 4.88 -12.75 -0.98
C ASN A 5 4.99 -11.57 -0.02
N LEU A 6 4.85 -10.34 -0.52
CA LEU A 6 4.93 -9.14 0.30
C LEU A 6 3.83 -9.11 1.37
N TYR A 7 2.58 -9.37 0.98
CA TYR A 7 1.44 -9.45 1.89
C TYR A 7 1.65 -10.54 2.94
N SER A 8 2.06 -11.74 2.52
CA SER A 8 2.32 -12.86 3.43
C SER A 8 3.38 -12.51 4.48
N ILE A 9 4.49 -11.91 4.06
CA ILE A 9 5.57 -11.46 4.97
C ILE A 9 5.06 -10.39 5.95
N ILE A 10 4.28 -9.42 5.47
CA ILE A 10 3.74 -8.35 6.32
C ILE A 10 2.73 -8.91 7.33
N ALA A 11 1.85 -9.83 6.90
CA ALA A 11 0.89 -10.51 7.75
C ALA A 11 1.57 -11.37 8.82
N GLU A 12 2.60 -12.12 8.43
CA GLU A 12 3.43 -12.88 9.37
C GLU A 12 4.09 -11.95 10.39
N ARG A 13 4.67 -10.83 9.97
CA ARG A 13 5.28 -9.84 10.87
C ARG A 13 4.26 -9.21 11.82
N LYS A 14 3.03 -8.93 11.37
CA LYS A 14 1.94 -8.46 12.24
C LYS A 14 1.61 -9.48 13.32
N LYS A 15 1.65 -10.78 13.00
CA LYS A 15 1.38 -11.88 13.94
C LYS A 15 2.55 -12.14 14.90
N ALA A 16 3.77 -12.25 14.37
CA ALA A 16 4.95 -12.64 15.13
C ALA A 16 5.55 -11.49 15.95
N MET A 17 5.28 -10.23 15.57
CA MET A 17 5.77 -9.02 16.24
C MET A 17 7.28 -9.04 16.57
N PRO A 18 8.18 -9.43 15.63
CA PRO A 18 9.61 -9.49 15.90
C PRO A 18 10.16 -8.14 16.35
N LYS A 19 11.11 -8.17 17.29
CA LYS A 19 11.87 -6.99 17.69
C LYS A 19 12.66 -6.45 16.48
N ASN A 20 12.82 -5.13 16.40
CA ASN A 20 13.59 -4.42 15.36
C ASN A 20 13.05 -4.53 13.92
N SER A 21 11.74 -4.75 13.72
CA SER A 21 11.12 -4.67 12.40
C SER A 21 10.45 -3.32 12.17
N TYR A 22 10.81 -2.64 11.08
CA TYR A 22 10.15 -1.41 10.65
C TYR A 22 8.64 -1.61 10.48
N THR A 23 8.22 -2.70 9.83
CA THR A 23 6.81 -3.08 9.67
C THR A 23 6.09 -3.18 11.02
N VAL A 24 6.71 -3.81 12.02
CA VAL A 24 6.15 -3.94 13.37
C VAL A 24 6.01 -2.58 14.05
N SER A 25 6.97 -1.67 13.83
CA SER A 25 6.89 -0.32 14.38
C SER A 25 5.66 0.43 13.89
N LEU A 26 5.28 0.25 12.61
CA LEU A 26 4.07 0.85 12.04
C LEU A 26 2.81 0.29 12.71
N PHE A 27 2.72 -1.04 12.86
CA PHE A 27 1.58 -1.66 13.54
C PHE A 27 1.46 -1.25 15.01
N ARG A 28 2.58 -1.07 15.71
CA ARG A 28 2.59 -0.58 17.11
C ARG A 28 2.16 0.87 17.23
N GLN A 29 2.54 1.72 16.27
CA GLN A 29 2.11 3.12 16.22
C GLN A 29 0.65 3.27 15.79
N GLY A 30 0.05 2.22 15.22
CA GLY A 30 -1.36 2.16 14.91
C GLY A 30 -1.72 2.75 13.54
N LEU A 31 -3.02 2.81 13.28
CA LEU A 31 -3.56 3.13 11.97
C LEU A 31 -3.19 4.55 11.50
N ASP A 32 -3.21 5.54 12.39
CA ASP A 32 -2.96 6.94 12.03
C ASP A 32 -1.57 7.12 11.45
N ARG A 33 -0.56 6.43 12.01
CA ARG A 33 0.80 6.44 11.48
C ARG A 33 0.89 5.81 10.10
N ILE A 34 0.15 4.72 9.87
CA ILE A 34 0.11 4.03 8.57
C ILE A 34 -0.52 4.95 7.51
N ILE A 35 -1.63 5.62 7.84
CA ILE A 35 -2.30 6.57 6.93
C ILE A 35 -1.40 7.78 6.64
N GLN A 36 -0.71 8.31 7.66
CA GLN A 36 0.26 9.37 7.48
C GLN A 36 1.35 8.97 6.49
N LYS A 37 1.98 7.80 6.68
CA LYS A 37 3.00 7.31 5.75
C LYS A 37 2.43 7.08 4.35
N LEU A 38 1.22 6.55 4.23
CA LEU A 38 0.56 6.41 2.92
C LEU A 38 0.46 7.76 2.19
N GLY A 39 0.10 8.83 2.90
CA GLY A 39 0.05 10.18 2.34
C GLY A 39 1.43 10.70 1.93
N GLU A 40 2.45 10.49 2.77
CA GLU A 40 3.84 10.86 2.47
C GLU A 40 4.33 10.18 1.18
N GLU A 41 4.23 8.86 1.08
CA GLU A 41 4.70 8.10 -0.10
C GLU A 41 3.93 8.49 -1.37
N ALA A 42 2.62 8.77 -1.25
CA ALA A 42 1.82 9.22 -2.39
C ALA A 42 2.30 10.58 -2.92
N VAL A 43 2.64 11.52 -2.03
CA VAL A 43 3.21 12.82 -2.42
C VAL A 43 4.62 12.66 -2.98
N GLU A 44 5.43 11.76 -2.42
CA GLU A 44 6.77 11.46 -2.93
C GLU A 44 6.73 10.87 -4.34
N VAL A 45 5.76 9.99 -4.64
CA VAL A 45 5.50 9.52 -6.01
C VAL A 45 5.17 10.68 -6.96
N VAL A 46 4.30 11.61 -6.55
CA VAL A 46 3.94 12.79 -7.37
C VAL A 46 5.18 13.65 -7.67
N ILE A 47 6.03 13.87 -6.66
CA ILE A 47 7.27 14.63 -6.82
C ILE A 47 8.24 13.88 -7.73
N ALA A 48 8.44 12.58 -7.51
CA ALA A 48 9.34 11.74 -8.29
C ALA A 48 8.89 11.56 -9.75
N ALA A 49 7.58 11.60 -10.03
CA ALA A 49 7.04 11.55 -11.39
C ALA A 49 7.31 12.83 -12.18
N LYS A 50 7.48 13.98 -11.50
CA LYS A 50 7.89 15.24 -12.13
C LYS A 50 9.39 15.30 -12.41
N ASP A 51 10.18 14.53 -11.68
CA ASP A 51 11.63 14.43 -11.88
C ASP A 51 11.95 13.57 -13.13
N LYS A 52 13.06 13.85 -13.83
CA LYS A 52 13.50 13.07 -15.00
C LYS A 52 14.26 11.79 -14.61
N ARG A 53 14.28 11.42 -13.32
CA ARG A 53 15.00 10.26 -12.79
C ARG A 53 14.08 9.06 -12.59
N LYS A 54 14.04 8.18 -13.59
CA LYS A 54 13.30 6.91 -13.57
C LYS A 54 13.49 6.09 -12.28
N ASN A 55 14.72 6.01 -11.77
CA ASN A 55 15.01 5.21 -10.57
C ASN A 55 14.30 5.76 -9.32
N LYS A 56 14.14 7.08 -9.21
CA LYS A 56 13.43 7.69 -8.08
C LYS A 56 11.95 7.34 -8.15
N THR A 57 11.32 7.42 -9.32
CA THR A 57 9.92 7.00 -9.51
C THR A 57 9.71 5.53 -9.13
N ILE A 58 10.61 4.63 -9.54
CA ILE A 58 10.53 3.20 -9.19
C ILE A 58 10.60 3.01 -7.67
N GLN A 59 11.50 3.73 -6.99
CA GLN A 59 11.66 3.66 -5.54
C GLN A 59 10.38 4.10 -4.81
N GLU A 60 9.88 5.30 -5.09
CA GLU A 60 8.70 5.82 -4.39
C GLU A 60 7.43 4.99 -4.68
N VAL A 61 7.29 4.44 -5.88
CA VAL A 61 6.16 3.55 -6.19
C VAL A 61 6.28 2.24 -5.40
N ALA A 62 7.49 1.73 -5.21
CA ALA A 62 7.71 0.53 -4.39
C ALA A 62 7.37 0.80 -2.91
N ASP A 63 7.77 1.96 -2.38
CA ASP A 63 7.46 2.36 -1.00
C ASP A 63 5.96 2.61 -0.80
N LEU A 64 5.29 3.22 -1.79
CA LEU A 64 3.83 3.35 -1.82
C LEU A 64 3.14 1.98 -1.82
N PHE A 65 3.57 1.03 -2.65
CA PHE A 65 3.01 -0.31 -2.68
C PHE A 65 3.24 -1.07 -1.36
N PHE A 66 4.40 -0.86 -0.73
CA PHE A 66 4.68 -1.41 0.58
C PHE A 66 3.68 -0.88 1.62
N ILE A 67 3.51 0.44 1.74
CA ILE A 67 2.63 1.02 2.77
C ILE A 67 1.15 0.72 2.49
N VAL A 68 0.72 0.66 1.23
CA VAL A 68 -0.62 0.15 0.86
C VAL A 68 -0.80 -1.27 1.37
N THR A 69 0.18 -2.16 1.15
CA THR A 69 0.08 -3.55 1.62
C THR A 69 0.03 -3.62 3.16
N VAL A 70 0.80 -2.79 3.86
CA VAL A 70 0.72 -2.64 5.33
C VAL A 70 -0.67 -2.20 5.77
N LEU A 71 -1.27 -1.23 5.08
CA LEU A 71 -2.64 -0.78 5.35
C LEU A 71 -3.66 -1.90 5.17
N LEU A 72 -3.59 -2.66 4.07
CA LEU A 72 -4.48 -3.80 3.81
C LEU A 72 -4.42 -4.82 4.95
N VAL A 73 -3.20 -5.23 5.33
CA VAL A 73 -2.98 -6.16 6.44
C VAL A 73 -3.47 -5.55 7.77
N SER A 74 -3.27 -4.25 8.00
CA SER A 74 -3.79 -3.57 9.21
C SER A 74 -5.30 -3.63 9.29
N LYS A 75 -5.99 -3.50 8.15
CA LYS A 75 -7.45 -3.50 8.01
C LYS A 75 -8.07 -4.88 7.80
N ASN A 76 -7.24 -5.93 7.77
CA ASN A 76 -7.65 -7.31 7.46
C ASN A 76 -8.33 -7.43 6.09
N ILE A 77 -7.87 -6.66 5.10
CA ILE A 77 -8.32 -6.73 3.71
C ILE A 77 -7.34 -7.60 2.94
N THR A 78 -7.85 -8.59 2.22
CA THR A 78 -7.05 -9.53 1.43
C THR A 78 -6.67 -8.95 0.07
N LEU A 79 -5.57 -9.45 -0.52
CA LEU A 79 -5.23 -9.12 -1.91
C LEU A 79 -6.30 -9.60 -2.90
N GLN A 80 -6.97 -10.72 -2.58
CA GLN A 80 -8.05 -11.24 -3.40
C GLN A 80 -9.20 -10.23 -3.53
N GLU A 81 -9.64 -9.61 -2.43
CA GLU A 81 -10.66 -8.55 -2.47
C GLU A 81 -10.21 -7.35 -3.33
N ILE A 82 -8.93 -6.97 -3.27
CA ILE A 82 -8.38 -5.90 -4.12
C ILE A 82 -8.36 -6.31 -5.60
N TYR A 83 -7.97 -7.54 -5.92
CA TYR A 83 -7.96 -8.02 -7.31
C TYR A 83 -9.37 -8.16 -7.88
N GLU A 84 -10.33 -8.61 -7.09
CA GLU A 84 -11.74 -8.63 -7.49
C GLU A 84 -12.24 -7.22 -7.83
N GLU A 85 -11.91 -6.24 -6.99
CA GLU A 85 -12.27 -4.84 -7.23
C GLU A 85 -11.58 -4.26 -8.47
N LEU A 86 -10.29 -4.56 -8.68
CA LEU A 86 -9.59 -4.18 -9.90
C LEU A 86 -10.18 -4.87 -11.15
N GLY A 87 -10.61 -6.13 -11.02
CA GLY A 87 -11.26 -6.89 -12.08
C GLY A 87 -12.56 -6.25 -12.56
N LYS A 88 -13.38 -5.73 -11.63
CA LYS A 88 -14.61 -4.98 -11.95
C LYS A 88 -14.33 -3.72 -12.78
N ARG A 89 -13.17 -3.08 -12.59
CA ARG A 89 -12.78 -1.89 -13.39
C ARG A 89 -12.49 -2.24 -14.84
N ARG A 90 -12.00 -3.46 -15.10
CA ARG A 90 -11.71 -3.94 -16.46
C ARG A 90 -13.00 -4.29 -17.24
N THR A 91 -14.06 -4.70 -16.55
CA THR A 91 -15.33 -5.14 -17.18
C THR A 91 -16.40 -4.05 -17.29
N GLY A 92 -16.09 -2.81 -16.88
CA GLY A 92 -16.89 -1.64 -17.22
C GLY A 92 -18.27 -1.57 -16.55
N LYS A 93 -18.31 -1.22 -15.27
CA LYS A 93 -19.42 -0.46 -14.66
C LYS A 93 -18.89 0.45 -13.55
N LYS A 94 -18.22 1.54 -13.93
CA LYS A 94 -18.24 2.76 -13.11
C LYS A 94 -19.33 3.65 -13.70
N ASN A 95 -20.51 3.62 -13.10
CA ASN A 95 -21.44 4.74 -13.24
C ASN A 95 -20.75 5.93 -12.58
N PHE A 96 -20.17 6.82 -13.37
CA PHE A 96 -19.77 8.15 -12.92
C PHE A 96 -21.05 8.93 -12.64
N THR A 97 -21.67 8.69 -11.48
CA THR A 97 -22.68 9.55 -10.89
C THR A 97 -22.24 9.77 -9.46
N ASP A 98 -21.50 10.85 -9.26
CA ASP A 98 -21.60 11.75 -8.09
C ASP A 98 -20.42 12.71 -8.14
N THR A 99 -20.51 13.66 -9.08
CA THR A 99 -20.05 15.03 -8.81
C THR A 99 -21.20 15.73 -8.09
N SER A 100 -20.99 16.03 -6.82
CA SER A 100 -21.68 17.08 -6.07
C SER A 100 -20.64 17.73 -5.16
#